data_AF-A0A7V6P8K8-F1
#
_entry.id   AF-A0A7V6P8K8-F1
#
_cell.length_a   1.000
_cell.length_b   1.000
_cell.length_c   1.000
_cell.angle_alpha   90.00
_cell.angle_beta   90.00
_cell.angle_gamma   90.00
#
_symmetry.space_group_name_H-M   'P 1'
#
loop_
_entity.id
_entity.type
_entity.pdbx_description
1 polymer ?
#
loop_
_entity_poly.entity_id
_entity_poly.type
_entity_poly.pdbx_seq_one_letter_code
_entity_poly.pdbx_strand_id
1 'polypeptide(L)'
;MNFNNRSTRGNFRSALLPFFVWLLINLVAMGGLVIYQRAALLSELQAASFTLHREASQRAGQHDAHLTALSTIAQSKARTADVSQNDVFLEVAATITRFYPRIDEIQLVPMDPALPVAGTRALEPELADTIRAAIRSYRGLP
;
A
#
# COMPACT_ATOMS: atom_id res chain seq x y z
N MET A 1 -59.34 66.09 19.49
CA MET A 1 -59.89 64.73 19.31
C MET A 1 -58.73 63.79 18.98
N ASN A 2 -58.79 62.58 19.53
CA ASN A 2 -57.66 61.82 20.06
C ASN A 2 -56.89 60.96 19.02
N PHE A 3 -55.68 60.56 19.40
CA PHE A 3 -54.68 59.78 18.65
C PHE A 3 -55.17 58.42 18.17
N ASN A 4 -54.85 58.03 16.93
CA ASN A 4 -54.68 56.62 16.60
C ASN A 4 -53.71 56.38 15.42
N ASN A 5 -52.42 56.45 15.70
CA ASN A 5 -51.37 55.95 14.79
C ASN A 5 -50.40 55.05 15.59
N ARG A 6 -50.83 53.81 15.89
CA ARG A 6 -50.03 52.81 16.62
C ARG A 6 -50.02 51.40 15.99
N SER A 7 -50.37 51.20 14.71
CA SER A 7 -50.39 49.85 14.13
C SER A 7 -49.20 49.49 13.22
N THR A 8 -48.37 50.44 12.78
CA THR A 8 -47.28 50.15 11.82
C THR A 8 -45.99 49.59 12.44
N ARG A 9 -45.77 49.72 13.76
CA ARG A 9 -44.57 49.16 14.42
C ARG A 9 -44.64 47.67 14.72
N GLY A 10 -45.84 47.07 14.79
CA GLY A 10 -46.02 45.63 15.05
C GLY A 10 -45.77 44.74 13.82
N ASN A 11 -46.12 45.24 12.63
CA ASN A 11 -46.04 44.46 11.39
C ASN A 11 -44.59 44.24 10.91
N PHE A 12 -43.69 45.20 11.15
CA PHE A 12 -42.27 45.04 10.79
C PHE A 12 -41.57 43.95 11.61
N ARG A 13 -41.84 43.85 12.91
CA ARG A 13 -41.26 42.80 13.77
C ARG A 13 -41.86 41.42 13.45
N SER A 14 -43.15 41.38 13.09
CA SER A 14 -43.85 40.17 12.66
C SER A 14 -43.40 39.66 11.28
N ALA A 15 -43.08 40.56 10.33
CA ALA A 15 -42.60 40.20 8.99
C ALA A 15 -41.12 39.82 8.95
N LEU A 16 -40.31 40.29 9.91
CA LEU A 16 -38.89 39.89 10.03
C LEU A 16 -38.74 38.45 10.50
N LEU A 17 -39.61 37.98 11.40
CA LEU A 17 -39.55 36.62 11.94
C LEU A 17 -39.65 35.52 10.85
N PRO A 18 -40.63 35.52 9.92
CA PRO A 18 -40.70 34.52 8.85
C PRO A 18 -39.53 34.64 7.88
N PHE A 19 -38.97 35.84 7.69
CA PHE A 19 -37.76 36.02 6.88
C PHE A 19 -36.53 35.33 7.50
N PHE A 20 -36.32 35.49 8.81
CA PHE A 20 -35.24 34.79 9.51
C PHE A 20 -35.45 33.28 9.57
N VAL A 21 -36.70 32.82 9.76
CA VAL A 21 -37.02 31.39 9.70
C VAL A 21 -36.75 30.82 8.32
N TRP A 22 -37.15 31.52 7.25
CA TRP A 22 -36.86 31.13 5.87
C TRP A 22 -35.35 31.09 5.60
N LEU A 23 -34.59 32.09 6.08
CA LEU A 23 -33.14 32.13 5.95
C LEU A 23 -32.48 30.95 6.68
N LEU A 24 -32.93 30.64 7.90
CA LEU A 24 -32.42 29.53 8.69
C LEU A 24 -32.68 28.19 8.01
N ILE A 25 -33.88 27.98 7.46
CA ILE A 25 -34.23 26.76 6.71
C ILE A 25 -33.31 26.60 5.49
N ASN A 26 -33.05 27.68 4.74
CA ASN A 26 -32.13 27.64 3.59
C ASN A 26 -30.70 27.31 4.02
N LEU A 27 -30.22 27.90 5.12
CA LEU A 27 -28.89 27.60 5.68
C LEU A 27 -28.77 26.14 6.12
N VAL A 28 -29.79 25.59 6.77
CA VAL A 28 -29.82 24.18 7.17
C VAL A 28 -29.85 23.27 5.93
N ALA A 29 -30.64 23.61 4.92
CA ALA A 29 -30.68 22.84 3.67
C ALA A 29 -29.33 22.85 2.94
N MET A 30 -28.68 24.01 2.83
CA MET A 30 -27.33 24.13 2.27
C MET A 30 -26.28 23.36 3.09
N GLY A 31 -26.33 23.49 4.42
CA GLY A 31 -25.44 22.77 5.33
C GLY A 31 -25.59 21.26 5.20
N GLY A 32 -26.83 20.76 5.15
CA GLY A 32 -27.14 19.35 4.92
C GLY A 32 -26.60 18.84 3.58
N LEU A 33 -26.76 19.62 2.50
CA LEU A 33 -26.24 19.26 1.18
C LEU A 33 -24.71 19.17 1.16
N VAL A 34 -24.02 20.13 1.80
CA VAL A 34 -22.55 20.13 1.91
C VAL A 34 -22.07 18.93 2.72
N ILE A 35 -22.73 18.60 3.84
CA ILE A 35 -22.39 17.42 4.65
C ILE A 35 -22.60 16.13 3.85
N TYR A 36 -23.70 16.03 3.11
CA TYR A 36 -23.98 14.87 2.26
C TYR A 36 -22.95 14.69 1.14
N GLN A 37 -22.59 15.77 0.44
CA GLN A 37 -21.55 15.74 -0.59
C GLN A 37 -20.19 15.36 -0.01
N ARG A 38 -19.84 15.88 1.18
CA ARG A 38 -18.60 15.50 1.87
C ARG A 38 -18.59 14.03 2.27
N ALA A 39 -19.71 13.51 2.78
CA ALA A 39 -19.83 12.10 3.16
C ALA A 39 -19.70 11.19 1.92
N ALA A 40 -20.32 11.55 0.79
CA ALA A 40 -20.20 10.83 -0.46
C ALA A 40 -18.75 10.78 -0.96
N LEU A 41 -18.07 11.94 -1.03
CA LEU A 41 -16.67 12.02 -1.47
C LEU A 41 -15.70 11.27 -0.55
N LEU A 42 -15.92 11.31 0.77
CA LEU A 42 -15.13 10.53 1.72
C LEU A 42 -15.38 9.03 1.58
N SER A 43 -16.62 8.61 1.32
CA SER A 43 -16.94 7.19 1.10
C SER A 43 -16.29 6.64 -0.18
N GLU A 44 -16.21 7.48 -1.21
CA GLU A 44 -15.59 7.13 -2.49
C GLU A 44 -14.05 7.04 -2.34
N LEU A 45 -13.44 7.98 -1.60
CA LEU A 45 -12.02 7.92 -1.22
C LEU A 45 -11.70 6.71 -0.35
N GLN A 46 -12.55 6.37 0.62
CA GLN A 46 -12.37 5.19 1.46
C GLN A 46 -12.47 3.90 0.64
N ALA A 47 -13.42 3.80 -0.30
CA ALA A 47 -13.55 2.66 -1.19
C ALA A 47 -12.32 2.51 -2.12
N ALA A 48 -11.83 3.62 -2.67
CA ALA A 48 -10.61 3.66 -3.48
C ALA A 48 -9.36 3.29 -2.66
N SER A 49 -9.28 3.74 -1.40
CA SER A 49 -8.17 3.39 -0.52
C SER A 49 -8.21 1.92 -0.09
N PHE A 50 -9.40 1.36 0.15
CA PHE A 50 -9.55 -0.03 0.58
C PHE A 50 -9.21 -1.02 -0.54
N THR A 51 -9.59 -0.70 -1.78
CA THR A 51 -9.22 -1.48 -2.96
C THR A 51 -7.71 -1.44 -3.21
N LEU A 52 -7.10 -0.26 -3.17
CA LEU A 52 -5.65 -0.12 -3.31
C LEU A 52 -4.88 -0.85 -2.19
N HIS A 53 -5.35 -0.75 -0.94
CA HIS A 53 -4.73 -1.41 0.20
C HIS A 53 -4.84 -2.94 0.11
N ARG A 54 -5.96 -3.45 -0.39
CA ARG A 54 -6.15 -4.88 -0.65
C ARG A 54 -5.22 -5.39 -1.74
N GLU A 55 -5.12 -4.69 -2.86
CA GLU A 55 -4.21 -5.08 -3.95
C GLU A 55 -2.74 -5.00 -3.53
N ALA A 56 -2.35 -3.95 -2.82
CA ALA A 56 -1.00 -3.79 -2.28
C ALA A 56 -0.66 -4.90 -1.28
N SER A 57 -1.57 -5.21 -0.35
CA SER A 57 -1.40 -6.31 0.61
C SER A 57 -1.33 -7.67 -0.10
N GLN A 58 -2.16 -7.87 -1.13
CA GLN A 58 -2.17 -9.11 -1.89
C GLN A 58 -0.87 -9.31 -2.68
N ARG A 59 -0.34 -8.24 -3.30
CA ARG A 59 0.95 -8.26 -4.00
C ARG A 59 2.12 -8.49 -3.03
N ALA A 60 2.09 -7.85 -1.86
CA ALA A 60 3.10 -8.04 -0.83
C ALA A 60 3.08 -9.48 -0.28
N GLY A 61 1.90 -10.03 0.01
CA GLY A 61 1.74 -11.42 0.46
C GLY A 61 2.19 -12.44 -0.60
N GLN A 62 1.91 -12.18 -1.88
CA GLN A 62 2.42 -13.03 -2.97
C GLN A 62 3.94 -12.98 -3.06
N HIS A 63 4.53 -11.79 -2.90
CA HIS A 63 5.97 -11.63 -2.91
C HIS A 63 6.63 -12.38 -1.75
N ASP A 64 6.07 -12.31 -0.55
CA ASP A 64 6.58 -13.03 0.63
C ASP A 64 6.46 -14.55 0.46
N ALA A 65 5.35 -15.04 -0.12
CA ALA A 65 5.19 -16.45 -0.44
C ALA A 65 6.23 -16.94 -1.47
N HIS A 66 6.50 -16.15 -2.52
CA HIS A 66 7.52 -16.47 -3.53
C HIS A 66 8.93 -16.48 -2.91
N LEU A 67 9.27 -15.51 -2.05
CA LEU A 67 10.55 -15.46 -1.35
C LEU A 67 10.71 -16.62 -0.36
N THR A 68 9.64 -16.99 0.35
CA THR A 68 9.63 -18.13 1.26
C THR A 68 9.83 -19.45 0.50
N ALA A 69 9.18 -19.61 -0.65
CA ALA A 69 9.38 -20.78 -1.52
C ALA A 69 10.81 -20.85 -2.05
N LEU A 70 11.36 -19.75 -2.56
CA LEU A 70 12.75 -19.66 -3.00
C LEU A 70 13.75 -19.98 -1.88
N SER A 71 13.52 -19.44 -0.68
CA SER A 71 14.36 -19.72 0.50
C SER A 71 14.28 -21.19 0.93
N THR A 72 13.11 -21.82 0.85
CA THR A 72 12.92 -23.24 1.18
C THR A 72 13.69 -24.12 0.19
N ILE A 73 13.61 -23.81 -1.11
CA ILE A 73 14.37 -24.51 -2.17
C ILE A 73 15.88 -24.29 -1.98
N ALA A 74 16.30 -23.07 -1.63
CA ALA A 74 17.71 -22.78 -1.33
C ALA A 74 18.22 -23.57 -0.11
N GLN A 75 17.41 -23.72 0.94
CA GLN A 75 17.74 -24.49 2.14
C GLN A 75 17.77 -26.00 1.88
N SER A 76 16.88 -26.54 1.04
CA SER A 76 16.94 -27.95 0.63
C SER A 76 18.21 -28.24 -0.17
N LYS A 77 18.59 -27.33 -1.07
CA LYS A 77 19.85 -27.40 -1.82
C LYS A 77 21.07 -27.42 -0.89
N ALA A 78 21.11 -26.51 0.10
CA ALA A 78 22.20 -26.46 1.07
C ALA A 78 22.32 -27.74 1.92
N ARG A 79 21.23 -28.47 2.12
CA ARG A 79 21.19 -29.71 2.91
C ARG A 79 21.56 -30.97 2.12
N THR A 80 21.27 -31.00 0.83
CA THR A 80 21.40 -32.24 0.03
C THR A 80 22.57 -32.23 -0.95
N ALA A 81 23.20 -31.09 -1.24
CA ALA A 81 24.36 -30.96 -2.15
C ALA A 81 24.18 -31.72 -3.49
N ASP A 82 22.94 -31.84 -3.96
CA ASP A 82 22.59 -32.56 -5.18
C ASP A 82 22.59 -31.60 -6.37
N VAL A 83 23.34 -31.95 -7.41
CA VAL A 83 23.51 -31.17 -8.65
C VAL A 83 22.17 -30.97 -9.36
N SER A 84 21.23 -31.89 -9.20
CA SER A 84 19.87 -31.79 -9.77
C SER A 84 19.06 -30.60 -9.22
N GLN A 85 19.31 -30.17 -7.98
CA GLN A 85 18.61 -29.04 -7.38
C GLN A 85 19.12 -27.66 -7.84
N ASN A 86 20.29 -27.60 -8.50
CA ASN A 86 20.76 -26.37 -9.13
C ASN A 86 19.86 -25.98 -10.30
N ASP A 87 19.44 -26.94 -11.11
CA ASP A 87 18.55 -26.71 -12.25
C ASP A 87 17.18 -26.23 -11.79
N VAL A 88 16.62 -26.83 -10.73
CA VAL A 88 15.31 -26.42 -10.18
C VAL A 88 15.34 -24.97 -9.65
N PHE A 89 16.41 -24.58 -8.94
CA PHE A 89 16.56 -23.20 -8.49
C PHE A 89 16.65 -22.22 -9.67
N LEU A 90 17.45 -22.56 -10.68
CA LEU A 90 17.63 -21.73 -11.87
C LEU A 90 16.35 -21.61 -12.69
N GLU A 91 15.58 -22.70 -12.83
CA GLU A 91 14.30 -22.72 -13.54
C GLU A 91 13.26 -21.82 -12.85
N VAL A 92 13.16 -21.92 -11.52
CA VAL A 92 12.26 -21.06 -10.73
C VAL A 92 12.71 -19.60 -10.77
N ALA A 93 14.01 -19.33 -10.64
CA ALA A 93 14.57 -17.98 -10.71
C ALA A 93 14.36 -17.33 -12.09
N ALA A 94 14.57 -18.08 -13.17
CA ALA A 94 14.31 -17.64 -14.54
C ALA A 94 12.81 -17.37 -14.76
N THR A 95 11.95 -18.23 -14.23
CA THR A 95 10.49 -18.07 -14.28
C THR A 95 10.05 -16.80 -13.56
N ILE A 96 10.56 -16.54 -12.35
CA ILE A 96 10.24 -15.32 -11.58
C ILE A 96 10.71 -14.06 -12.32
N THR A 97 11.93 -14.06 -12.86
CA THR A 97 12.47 -12.94 -13.64
C THR A 97 11.61 -12.65 -14.88
N ARG A 98 11.05 -13.69 -15.52
CA ARG A 98 10.15 -13.56 -16.67
C ARG A 98 8.79 -12.96 -16.30
N PHE A 99 8.22 -13.35 -15.15
CA PHE A 99 6.92 -12.82 -14.69
C PHE A 99 7.02 -11.45 -14.00
N TYR A 100 8.20 -11.06 -13.52
CA TYR A 100 8.44 -9.79 -12.83
C TYR A 100 9.60 -9.01 -13.47
N PRO A 101 9.36 -8.28 -14.57
CA PRO A 101 10.41 -7.58 -15.33
C PRO A 101 11.17 -6.48 -14.54
N ARG A 102 10.71 -6.14 -13.33
CA ARG A 102 11.39 -5.20 -12.42
C ARG A 102 12.52 -5.86 -11.63
N ILE A 103 12.58 -7.19 -11.57
CA ILE A 103 13.67 -7.94 -10.95
C ILE A 103 14.74 -8.13 -12.03
N ASP A 104 15.91 -7.52 -11.84
CA ASP A 104 17.01 -7.61 -12.81
C ASP A 104 17.71 -8.99 -12.74
N GLU A 105 17.98 -9.47 -11.52
CA GLU A 105 18.63 -10.77 -11.31
C GLU A 105 18.33 -11.39 -9.94
N ILE A 106 18.41 -12.71 -9.90
CA ILE A 106 18.34 -13.52 -8.67
C ILE A 106 19.63 -14.34 -8.55
N GLN A 107 20.28 -14.23 -7.39
CA GLN A 107 21.57 -14.84 -7.06
C GLN A 107 21.49 -15.61 -5.73
N LEU A 108 22.05 -16.81 -5.69
CA LEU A 108 22.24 -17.62 -4.49
C LEU A 108 23.73 -17.66 -4.15
N VAL A 109 24.11 -16.90 -3.11
CA VAL A 109 25.48 -16.80 -2.62
C VAL A 109 25.65 -17.69 -1.38
N PRO A 110 26.42 -18.80 -1.46
CA PRO A 110 26.73 -19.61 -0.29
C PRO A 110 27.61 -18.86 0.71
N MET A 111 27.40 -19.09 2.01
CA MET A 111 28.27 -18.55 3.07
C MET A 111 29.65 -19.17 3.08
N ASP A 112 29.75 -20.43 2.64
CA ASP A 112 31.01 -21.12 2.40
C ASP A 112 31.59 -20.69 1.05
N PRO A 113 32.75 -20.03 1.01
CA PRO A 113 33.39 -19.64 -0.24
C PRO A 113 33.84 -20.83 -1.11
N ALA A 114 33.91 -22.05 -0.56
CA ALA A 114 34.23 -23.26 -1.32
C ALA A 114 33.07 -23.72 -2.22
N LEU A 115 31.85 -23.24 -2.00
CA LEU A 115 30.68 -23.60 -2.81
C LEU A 115 30.46 -22.59 -3.95
N PRO A 116 30.11 -23.06 -5.16
CA PRO A 116 29.86 -22.19 -6.30
C PRO A 116 28.59 -21.34 -6.08
N VAL A 117 28.68 -20.07 -6.47
CA VAL A 117 27.51 -19.18 -6.57
C VAL A 117 26.63 -19.65 -7.72
N ALA A 118 25.31 -19.68 -7.51
CA ALA A 118 24.34 -20.06 -8.54
C ALA A 118 23.33 -18.94 -8.75
N GLY A 119 23.03 -18.58 -9.99
CA GLY A 119 22.02 -17.58 -10.26
C GLY A 119 21.76 -17.36 -11.74
N THR A 120 20.82 -16.46 -12.01
CA THR A 120 20.34 -16.12 -13.36
C THR A 120 21.39 -15.47 -14.25
N ARG A 121 22.46 -14.90 -13.66
CA ARG A 121 23.62 -14.31 -14.35
C ARG A 121 24.89 -14.69 -13.59
N ALA A 122 26.03 -14.69 -14.27
CA ALA A 122 27.32 -14.82 -13.59
C ALA A 122 27.53 -13.65 -12.61
N LEU A 123 27.73 -13.96 -11.34
CA LEU A 123 28.05 -12.96 -10.31
C LEU A 123 29.56 -12.77 -10.22
N GLU A 124 30.01 -11.53 -10.17
CA GLU A 124 31.42 -11.21 -9.99
C GLU A 124 31.92 -11.68 -8.60
N PRO A 125 33.09 -12.34 -8.49
CA PRO A 125 33.58 -12.89 -7.23
C PRO A 125 33.74 -11.83 -6.12
N GLU A 126 34.18 -10.62 -6.48
CA GLU A 126 34.34 -9.49 -5.54
C GLU A 126 33.00 -9.03 -4.94
N LEU A 127 31.93 -9.06 -5.74
CA LEU A 127 30.59 -8.74 -5.29
C LEU A 127 30.05 -9.84 -4.37
N ALA A 128 30.32 -11.11 -4.67
CA ALA A 128 29.97 -12.23 -3.79
C ALA A 128 30.65 -12.13 -2.42
N ASP A 129 31.92 -11.73 -2.38
CA ASP A 129 32.66 -11.54 -1.13
C ASP A 129 32.16 -10.32 -0.35
N THR A 130 31.79 -9.24 -1.03
CA THR A 130 31.16 -8.07 -0.42
C THR A 130 29.83 -8.43 0.23
N ILE A 131 29.00 -9.25 -0.43
CA ILE A 131 27.73 -9.75 0.12
C ILE A 131 27.99 -10.60 1.37
N ARG A 132 28.95 -11.52 1.33
CA ARG A 132 29.31 -12.34 2.51
C ARG A 132 29.79 -11.48 3.67
N ALA A 133 30.64 -10.48 3.40
CA ALA A 133 31.14 -9.56 4.40
C ALA A 133 30.00 -8.73 5.02
N ALA A 134 29.09 -8.21 4.19
CA ALA A 134 27.91 -7.48 4.64
C ALA A 134 27.04 -8.33 5.56
N ILE A 135 26.76 -9.58 5.21
CA ILE A 135 25.96 -10.49 6.04
C ILE A 135 26.66 -10.84 7.34
N ARG A 136 27.98 -11.06 7.34
CA ARG A 136 28.75 -11.29 8.58
C ARG A 136 28.77 -10.05 9.49
N SER A 137 28.72 -8.86 8.91
CA SER A 137 28.63 -7.59 9.64
C SER A 137 27.21 -7.26 10.11
N TYR A 138 26.19 -7.92 9.54
CA TYR A 138 24.79 -7.72 9.89
C TYR A 138 24.52 -8.27 11.29
N ARG A 139 24.67 -7.39 12.27
CA ARG A 139 24.30 -7.58 13.65
C ARG A 139 22.83 -7.17 13.75
N GLY A 140 21.92 -8.11 13.43
CA GLY A 140 20.48 -7.85 13.31
C GLY A 140 20.00 -6.83 14.33
N LEU A 141 19.52 -5.68 13.85
CA LEU A 141 18.90 -4.70 14.71
C LEU A 141 17.64 -5.33 15.31
N PRO A 142 17.42 -5.22 16.63
CA PRO A 142 16.20 -5.69 17.28
C PRO A 142 14.95 -4.93 16.81
#